data_AF-A0A6N6S5M5-F1
#
_entry.id   AF-A0A6N6S5M5-F1
#
_cell.length_a   1.000
_cell.length_b   1.000
_cell.length_c   1.000
_cell.angle_alpha   90.00
_cell.angle_beta   90.00
_cell.angle_gamma   90.00
#
_symmetry.space_group_name_H-M   'P 1'
#
loop_
_entity.id
_entity.type
_entity.pdbx_description
1 polymer ?
#
loop_
_entity_poly.entity_id
_entity_poly.type
_entity_poly.pdbx_seq_one_letter_code
_entity_poly.pdbx_strand_id
1 'polypeptide(L)' 'MKKAKHHNKAQRALLVCDMLNDFVKDGAALEVPRARTIISNIKGELKKARKNHNPIIYCCDAHKDMDTEFKLWP' A
#
# COMPACT_ATOMS: atom_id res chain seq x y z
N MET A 1 42.12 -9.10 -2.45
CA MET A 1 40.89 -9.49 -1.72
C MET A 1 39.75 -8.58 -2.16
N LYS A 2 38.75 -9.10 -2.89
CA LYS A 2 37.58 -8.32 -3.30
C LYS A 2 36.68 -8.14 -2.07
N LYS A 3 36.54 -6.92 -1.55
CA LYS A 3 35.57 -6.63 -0.50
C LYS A 3 34.18 -6.99 -1.03
N ALA A 4 33.51 -7.94 -0.39
CA ALA A 4 32.11 -8.26 -0.69
C ALA A 4 31.30 -6.97 -0.58
N LYS A 5 30.52 -6.64 -1.61
CA LYS A 5 29.57 -5.53 -1.57
C LYS A 5 28.63 -5.81 -0.40
N HIS A 6 28.73 -5.01 0.66
CA HIS A 6 27.73 -5.00 1.72
C HIS A 6 26.43 -4.56 1.06
N HIS A 7 25.57 -5.52 0.69
CA HIS A 7 24.19 -5.21 0.36
C HIS A 7 23.62 -4.60 1.65
N ASN A 8 23.47 -3.28 1.68
CA ASN A 8 22.76 -2.60 2.75
C ASN A 8 21.40 -3.30 2.86
N LYS A 9 21.20 -4.09 3.91
CA LYS A 9 19.94 -4.73 4.22
C LYS A 9 18.91 -3.61 4.23
N ALA A 10 17.89 -3.64 3.37
CA ALA A 10 16.80 -2.68 3.45
C ALA A 10 16.16 -2.84 4.83
N GLN A 11 16.53 -1.97 5.78
CA GLN A 11 16.05 -2.08 7.17
C GLN A 11 14.59 -1.65 7.30
N ARG A 12 14.03 -1.03 6.25
CA ARG A 12 12.70 -0.45 6.23
C ARG A 12 12.07 -0.65 4.86
N ALA A 13 10.79 -0.97 4.85
CA ALA A 13 9.91 -0.94 3.68
C ALA A 13 8.69 -0.09 4.02
N LEU A 14 8.07 0.52 3.01
CA LEU A 14 6.79 1.19 3.13
C LEU A 14 5.71 0.28 2.55
N LEU A 15 4.77 -0.13 3.38
CA LEU A 15 3.55 -0.82 2.95
C LEU A 15 2.42 0.20 2.82
N VAL A 16 1.78 0.26 1.66
CA VAL A 16 0.56 1.05 1.43
C VAL A 16 -0.58 0.06 1.30
N CYS A 17 -1.44 -0.02 2.31
CA CYS A 17 -2.57 -0.94 2.35
C CYS A 17 -3.84 -0.27 1.82
N ASP A 18 -4.51 -0.92 0.87
CA ASP A 18 -5.91 -0.70 0.47
C ASP A 18 -6.31 0.76 0.19
N MET A 19 -5.37 1.54 -0.33
CA MET A 19 -5.66 2.85 -0.95
C MET A 19 -6.26 2.67 -2.36
N LEU A 20 -7.28 1.82 -2.46
CA LEU A 20 -7.98 1.47 -3.70
C LEU A 20 -9.16 2.41 -3.94
N ASN A 21 -9.63 2.48 -5.19
CA ASN A 21 -10.78 3.31 -5.55
C ASN A 21 -12.03 2.94 -4.76
N ASP A 22 -12.23 1.65 -4.51
CA ASP A 22 -13.42 1.11 -3.85
C ASP A 22 -13.54 1.56 -2.39
N PHE A 23 -12.41 1.94 -1.77
CA PHE A 23 -12.35 2.52 -0.42
C PHE A 23 -12.22 4.05 -0.43
N VAL A 24 -11.60 4.64 -1.46
CA VAL A 24 -11.16 6.04 -1.41
C VAL A 24 -12.09 7.01 -2.12
N LYS A 25 -12.69 6.61 -3.25
CA LYS A 25 -13.54 7.51 -4.06
C LYS A 25 -14.85 7.81 -3.33
N ASP A 26 -15.35 9.02 -3.57
CA ASP A 26 -16.67 9.43 -3.12
C ASP A 26 -17.74 8.56 -3.82
N GLY A 27 -18.68 8.02 -3.05
CA GLY A 27 -19.74 7.13 -3.53
C GLY A 27 -19.28 5.72 -3.88
N ALA A 28 -18.09 5.30 -3.44
CA ALA A 28 -17.58 3.95 -3.69
C ALA A 28 -18.29 2.89 -2.82
N ALA A 29 -18.30 1.64 -3.29
CA ALA A 29 -19.02 0.55 -2.65
C ALA A 29 -18.58 0.30 -1.19
N LEU A 30 -17.29 0.48 -0.89
CA LEU A 30 -16.70 0.29 0.44
C LEU A 30 -16.11 1.60 0.97
N GLU A 31 -16.71 2.73 0.61
CA GLU A 31 -16.12 4.04 0.87
C GLU A 31 -15.75 4.24 2.35
N VAL A 32 -14.51 4.65 2.58
CA VAL A 32 -14.00 5.15 3.86
C VAL A 32 -13.72 6.64 3.72
N PRO A 33 -14.65 7.53 4.13
CA PRO A 33 -14.50 8.97 3.87
C PRO A 33 -13.21 9.58 4.39
N ARG A 34 -12.78 9.10 5.56
CA ARG A 34 -11.57 9.54 6.25
C ARG A 34 -10.29 9.16 5.51
N ALA A 35 -10.29 8.15 4.63
CA ALA A 35 -9.10 7.74 3.88
C ALA A 35 -8.56 8.88 3.00
N ARG A 36 -9.44 9.76 2.49
CA ARG A 36 -9.02 10.94 1.71
C ARG A 36 -8.15 11.91 2.51
N THR A 37 -8.32 11.98 3.84
CA THR A 37 -7.56 12.88 4.71
C THR A 37 -6.08 12.51 4.85
N ILE A 38 -5.72 11.25 4.59
CA ILE A 38 -4.34 10.76 4.74
C ILE A 38 -3.56 10.69 3.42
N ILE A 39 -4.19 10.99 2.28
CA ILE A 39 -3.55 10.89 0.95
C ILE A 39 -2.28 11.74 0.85
N SER A 40 -2.30 12.98 1.37
CA SER A 40 -1.14 13.87 1.35
C SER A 40 0.02 13.31 2.18
N ASN A 41 -0.28 12.74 3.36
CA ASN A 41 0.70 12.11 4.24
C ASN A 41 1.34 10.89 3.57
N ILE A 42 0.52 10.02 2.96
CA ILE A 42 1.01 8.86 2.20
C ILE A 42 1.93 9.30 1.04
N LYS A 43 1.56 10.35 0.30
CA LYS A 43 2.43 10.93 -0.74
C LYS A 43 3.77 11.42 -0.16
N GLY A 44 3.76 11.97 1.05
CA GLY A 44 4.97 12.36 1.77
C GLY A 44 5.86 11.16 2.08
N GLU A 45 5.30 10.09 2.64
CA GLU A 45 6.03 8.86 2.95
C GLU A 45 6.56 8.16 1.69
N LEU A 46 5.78 8.14 0.60
CA LEU A 46 6.23 7.63 -0.70
C LEU A 46 7.46 8.39 -1.22
N LYS A 47 7.50 9.72 -1.09
CA LYS A 47 8.67 10.52 -1.47
C LYS A 47 9.89 10.16 -0.63
N LYS A 48 9.73 10.02 0.69
CA LYS A 48 10.81 9.63 1.61
C LYS A 48 11.34 8.23 1.30
N ALA A 49 10.45 7.27 1.07
CA ALA A 49 10.81 5.90 0.73
C ALA A 49 11.58 5.82 -0.59
N ARG A 50 11.12 6.52 -1.64
CA ARG A 50 11.82 6.61 -2.93
C ARG A 50 13.21 7.25 -2.78
N LYS A 51 13.32 8.36 -2.05
CA LYS A 51 14.60 9.06 -1.81
C LYS A 51 15.63 8.16 -1.12
N ASN A 52 15.17 7.31 -0.21
CA ASN A 52 16.03 6.42 0.58
C ASN A 52 16.23 5.03 -0.06
N HIS A 53 15.69 4.80 -1.26
CA HIS A 53 15.67 3.49 -1.92
C HIS A 53 15.05 2.38 -1.05
N ASN A 54 14.09 2.74 -0.18
CA ASN A 54 13.33 1.76 0.57
C ASN A 54 12.30 1.08 -0.36
N PRO A 55 12.11 -0.24 -0.28
CA PRO A 55 11.03 -0.91 -0.99
C PRO A 55 9.67 -0.29 -0.66
N ILE A 56 8.84 -0.12 -1.69
CA ILE A 56 7.45 0.31 -1.57
C ILE A 56 6.60 -0.85 -2.06
N ILE A 57 5.73 -1.35 -1.19
CA ILE A 57 4.86 -2.48 -1.46
C ILE A 57 3.43 -1.98 -1.34
N TYR A 58 2.61 -2.25 -2.35
CA TYR A 58 1.17 -1.98 -2.29
C TYR A 58 0.49 -3.30 -1.92
N CYS A 59 -0.12 -3.33 -0.75
CA CYS A 59 -0.99 -4.42 -0.33
C CYS A 59 -2.39 -4.04 -0.79
N CYS A 60 -2.92 -4.79 -1.76
CA CYS A 60 -4.19 -4.49 -2.38
C CYS A 60 -5.10 -5.70 -2.21
N ASP A 61 -6.23 -5.47 -1.55
CA ASP A 61 -7.34 -6.39 -1.53
C ASP A 61 -7.82 -6.67 -2.95
N ALA A 62 -8.02 -7.96 -3.26
CA ALA A 62 -8.32 -8.42 -4.59
C ALA A 62 -9.03 -9.78 -4.54
N HIS A 63 -10.20 -9.82 -5.15
CA HIS A 63 -11.06 -11.00 -5.17
C HIS A 63 -11.24 -11.52 -6.60
N LYS A 64 -11.54 -12.81 -6.70
CA LYS A 64 -12.00 -13.40 -7.96
C LYS A 64 -13.49 -13.19 -8.13
N ASP A 65 -13.98 -13.32 -9.35
CA ASP A 65 -15.42 -13.42 -9.60
C ASP A 65 -15.99 -14.59 -8.78
N MET A 66 -17.10 -14.33 -8.07
CA MET A 66 -17.73 -15.27 -7.13
C MET A 66 -16.82 -15.75 -6.00
N ASP A 67 -15.99 -14.86 -5.44
CA ASP A 67 -15.17 -15.18 -4.28
C ASP A 67 -16.03 -15.76 -3.13
N THR A 68 -15.58 -16.89 -2.59
CA THR A 68 -16.25 -17.53 -1.45
C THR A 68 -16.20 -16.66 -0.20
N GLU A 69 -15.24 -15.73 -0.11
CA GLU A 69 -15.16 -14.76 0.98
C GLU A 69 -16.43 -13.93 1.11
N PHE A 70 -17.08 -13.55 0.01
CA PHE A 70 -18.33 -12.78 0.03
C PHE A 70 -19.51 -13.55 0.64
N LYS A 71 -19.41 -14.88 0.83
CA LYS A 71 -20.40 -15.65 1.61
C LYS A 71 -20.28 -15.40 3.11
N LEU A 72 -19.11 -14.98 3.57
CA LEU A 72 -18.80 -14.67 4.96
C LEU A 72 -18.84 -13.15 5.22
N TRP A 73 -18.38 -12.36 4.25
CA TRP A 73 -18.25 -10.91 4.31
C TRP A 73 -18.89 -10.26 3.08
N PRO A 74 -20.23 -10.10 3.05
CA PRO A 74 -20.97 -9.57 1.90
C PRO A 74 -20.84 -8.04 1.76
#